data_AF-A0A8S3XCY7-F1
#
_entry.id   AF-A0A8S3XCY7-F1
#
_cell.length_a   1.000
_cell.length_b   1.000
_cell.length_c   1.000
_cell.angle_alpha   90.00
_cell.angle_beta   90.00
_cell.angle_gamma   90.00
#
_symmetry.space_group_name_H-M   'P 1'
#
loop_
_entity.id
_entity.type
_entity.pdbx_description
1 polymer ?
#
loop_
_entity_poly.entity_id
_entity_poly.type
_entity_poly.pdbx_seq_one_letter_code
_entity_poly.pdbx_strand_id
1 'polypeptide(L)'
;MNPFSKDIDTDSLYNISTGKAASMNVANWLLNIKPLGLEQKFNFFSECFEDSKRFVRPIKRDKIYNFASDCVKRSVKSTVGDKTIIKMERDIFGRLLEIAIDQKVDIEYCLSFPLAPIPPALFSCSGDMLKTDKSALSKQLMSKTTPANPGQVDIEIIDGFYYIYQIGSTLPQAFGKLAESILMKF
;
A
#
# COMPACT_ATOMS: atom_id res chain seq x y z
N MET A 1 6.29 17.66 2.98
CA MET A 1 7.08 18.84 2.60
C MET A 1 7.82 18.49 1.32
N ASN A 2 7.79 19.34 0.30
CA ASN A 2 8.59 19.14 -0.91
C ASN A 2 10.07 19.36 -0.52
N PRO A 3 10.98 18.38 -0.66
CA PRO A 3 12.39 18.54 -0.31
C PRO A 3 13.17 19.45 -1.27
N PHE A 4 12.53 19.96 -2.34
CA PHE A 4 13.12 20.87 -3.32
C PHE A 4 12.45 22.26 -3.38
N SER A 5 11.53 22.59 -2.46
CA SER A 5 10.99 23.95 -2.38
C SER A 5 12.06 24.96 -1.95
N LYS A 6 11.90 26.23 -2.34
CA LYS A 6 12.80 27.32 -1.96
C LYS A 6 12.66 27.75 -0.50
N ASP A 7 11.56 27.36 0.14
CA ASP A 7 11.19 27.77 1.51
C ASP A 7 11.69 26.81 2.60
N ILE A 8 12.64 25.92 2.26
CA ILE A 8 13.18 24.93 3.19
C ILE A 8 14.44 25.50 3.83
N ASP A 9 14.64 25.16 5.10
CA ASP A 9 15.90 25.37 5.79
C ASP A 9 17.06 24.69 5.04
N THR A 10 17.97 25.48 4.47
CA THR A 10 19.11 24.98 3.68
C THR A 10 20.18 24.31 4.54
N ASP A 11 20.16 24.52 5.86
CA ASP A 11 21.16 23.98 6.78
C ASP A 11 20.78 22.57 7.28
N SER A 12 19.56 22.12 6.99
CA SER A 12 19.04 20.82 7.39
C SER A 12 19.22 19.76 6.29
N LEU A 13 19.56 18.54 6.69
CA LEU A 13 19.71 17.40 5.77
C LEU A 13 18.36 16.67 5.60
N TYR A 14 17.77 16.67 4.40
CA TYR A 14 16.45 16.08 4.16
C TYR A 14 16.47 14.71 3.48
N ASN A 15 15.55 13.84 3.89
CA ASN A 15 15.27 12.59 3.20
C ASN A 15 14.27 12.81 2.05
N ILE A 16 14.70 12.54 0.83
CA ILE A 16 13.90 12.72 -0.40
C ILE A 16 12.59 11.91 -0.36
N SER A 17 12.62 10.68 0.16
CA SER A 17 11.44 9.80 0.18
C SER A 17 10.39 10.20 1.22
N THR A 18 10.79 10.85 2.32
CA THR A 18 9.86 11.18 3.41
C THR A 18 9.61 12.68 3.57
N GLY A 19 10.42 13.53 2.95
CA GLY A 19 10.38 14.98 3.12
C GLY A 19 10.66 15.43 4.56
N LYS A 20 11.33 14.61 5.36
CA LYS A 20 11.68 14.89 6.77
C LYS A 20 13.16 15.23 6.89
N ALA A 21 13.46 16.20 7.76
CA ALA A 21 14.83 16.49 8.18
C ALA A 21 15.40 15.32 9.00
N ALA A 22 16.67 15.02 8.80
CA ALA A 22 17.43 14.08 9.62
C ALA A 22 17.55 14.58 11.06
N SER A 23 17.64 13.65 12.01
CA SER A 23 18.05 13.98 13.36
C SER A 23 19.50 14.48 13.36
N MET A 24 19.86 15.27 14.38
CA MET A 24 21.22 15.79 14.53
C MET A 24 22.28 14.67 14.50
N ASN A 25 21.97 13.52 15.11
CA ASN A 25 22.87 12.37 15.14
C ASN A 25 23.11 11.78 13.75
N VAL A 26 22.04 11.61 12.96
CA VAL A 26 22.13 11.08 11.60
C VAL A 26 22.79 12.09 10.65
N ALA A 27 22.45 13.37 10.77
CA ALA A 27 23.08 14.44 10.00
C ALA A 27 24.59 14.50 10.25
N ASN A 28 25.00 14.56 11.52
CA ASN A 28 26.42 14.57 11.89
C ASN A 28 27.15 13.32 11.40
N TRP A 29 26.56 12.14 11.53
CA TRP A 29 27.19 10.90 11.06
C TRP A 29 27.35 10.86 9.54
N LEU A 30 26.32 11.23 8.79
CA LEU A 30 26.35 11.23 7.33
C LEU A 30 27.35 12.24 6.76
N LEU A 31 27.41 13.45 7.35
CA LEU A 31 28.34 14.50 6.94
C LEU A 31 29.80 14.15 7.27
N ASN A 32 30.04 13.42 8.37
CA ASN A 32 31.38 13.10 8.85
C ASN A 32 31.83 11.64 8.59
N ILE A 33 31.11 10.89 7.76
CA ILE A 33 31.40 9.45 7.56
C ILE A 33 32.82 9.20 7.02
N LYS A 34 33.30 10.06 6.10
CA LYS A 34 34.64 9.96 5.53
C LYS A 34 35.74 10.22 6.56
N PRO A 35 35.75 11.37 7.28
CA PRO A 35 36.78 11.62 8.28
C PRO A 35 36.77 10.58 9.41
N LEU A 36 35.58 10.15 9.88
CA LEU A 36 35.47 9.09 10.89
C LEU A 36 36.06 7.75 10.41
N GLY A 37 35.86 7.38 9.14
CA GLY A 37 36.45 6.18 8.57
C GLY A 37 37.98 6.28 8.42
N LEU A 38 38.50 7.47 8.11
CA LEU A 38 39.93 7.72 8.05
C LEU A 38 40.58 7.63 9.44
N GLU A 39 39.96 8.23 10.46
CA GLU A 39 40.41 8.13 11.84
C GLU A 39 40.50 6.67 12.31
N GLN A 40 39.46 5.87 12.05
CA GLN A 40 39.47 4.44 12.36
C GLN A 40 40.57 3.66 11.63
N LYS A 41 40.83 4.00 10.37
CA LYS A 41 41.92 3.40 9.60
C LYS A 41 43.27 3.71 10.25
N PHE A 42 43.52 4.96 10.64
CA PHE A 42 44.77 5.34 11.29
C PHE A 42 44.93 4.70 12.66
N ASN A 43 43.87 4.67 13.46
CA ASN A 43 43.88 3.97 14.75
C ASN A 43 44.21 2.49 14.58
N PHE A 44 43.61 1.83 13.59
CA PHE A 44 43.91 0.42 13.29
C PHE A 44 45.38 0.22 12.90
N PHE A 45 45.97 1.13 12.12
CA PHE A 45 47.39 1.07 11.79
C PHE A 45 48.26 1.18 13.03
N SER A 46 48.01 2.18 13.87
CA SER A 46 48.75 2.37 15.14
C SER A 46 48.65 1.12 16.02
N GLU A 47 47.45 0.56 16.19
CA GLU A 47 47.25 -0.66 16.99
C GLU A 47 48.00 -1.88 16.39
N CYS A 48 48.13 -1.98 15.06
CA CYS A 48 48.89 -3.05 14.40
C CYS A 48 50.41 -2.88 14.53
N PHE A 49 50.91 -1.64 14.58
CA PHE A 49 52.32 -1.37 14.81
C PHE A 49 52.73 -1.65 16.26
N GLU A 50 51.82 -1.45 17.21
CA GLU A 50 52.06 -1.71 18.64
C GLU A 50 51.93 -3.21 19.01
N ASP A 51 50.91 -3.90 18.48
CA ASP A 51 50.67 -5.33 18.74
C ASP A 51 50.53 -6.11 17.43
N SER A 52 51.52 -6.96 17.12
CA SER A 52 51.49 -7.84 15.94
C SER A 52 50.27 -8.79 15.93
N LYS A 53 49.72 -9.15 17.11
CA LYS A 53 48.52 -9.98 17.23
C LYS A 53 47.24 -9.20 16.91
N ARG A 54 47.28 -7.87 16.87
CA ARG A 54 46.11 -7.03 16.58
C ARG A 54 45.57 -7.28 15.18
N PHE A 55 46.45 -7.48 14.20
CA PHE A 55 46.09 -7.66 12.78
C PHE A 55 45.14 -8.84 12.56
N VAL A 56 45.27 -9.88 13.38
CA VAL A 56 44.46 -11.11 13.29
C VAL A 56 43.10 -10.96 13.99
N ARG A 57 42.92 -9.94 14.83
CA ARG A 57 41.67 -9.74 15.58
C ARG A 57 40.60 -9.04 14.73
N PRO A 58 39.32 -9.42 14.86
CA PRO A 58 38.22 -8.75 14.16
C PRO A 58 38.18 -7.24 14.41
N ILE A 59 37.88 -6.47 13.36
CA ILE A 59 37.65 -5.03 13.47
C ILE A 59 36.22 -4.81 13.98
N LYS A 60 36.09 -4.04 15.06
CA LYS A 60 34.78 -3.65 15.58
C LYS A 60 34.05 -2.81 14.52
N ARG A 61 32.82 -3.21 14.20
CA ARG A 61 31.98 -2.45 13.28
C ARG A 61 31.31 -1.31 14.02
N ASP A 62 31.40 -0.12 13.46
CA ASP A 62 30.66 1.03 13.94
C ASP A 62 29.17 0.90 13.68
N LYS A 63 28.40 1.49 14.59
CA LYS A 63 26.96 1.62 14.41
C LYS A 63 26.67 2.67 13.34
N ILE A 64 25.97 2.26 12.30
CA ILE A 64 25.60 3.11 11.16
C ILE A 64 24.35 3.92 11.53
N TYR A 65 24.45 5.25 11.46
CA TYR A 65 23.33 6.18 11.64
C TYR A 65 22.94 6.81 10.30
N ASN A 66 21.94 6.25 9.64
CA ASN A 66 21.43 6.74 8.35
C ASN A 66 19.94 7.09 8.43
N PHE A 67 19.34 7.58 7.35
CA PHE A 67 17.91 7.90 7.34
C PHE A 67 16.99 6.72 7.73
N ALA A 68 17.41 5.47 7.50
CA ALA A 68 16.64 4.31 7.94
C ALA A 68 16.66 4.12 9.47
N SER A 69 17.69 4.63 10.15
CA SER A 69 17.75 4.66 11.62
C SER A 69 16.82 5.71 12.24
N ASP A 70 16.55 6.82 11.56
CA ASP A 70 15.57 7.84 11.97
C ASP A 70 14.12 7.47 11.59
N CYS A 71 13.93 6.52 10.68
CA CYS A 71 12.60 6.08 10.30
C CYS A 71 11.94 5.29 11.42
N VAL A 72 10.81 5.78 11.92
CA VAL A 72 9.90 4.98 12.76
C VAL A 72 9.44 3.80 11.93
N LYS A 73 9.95 2.60 12.25
CA LYS A 73 9.53 1.35 11.61
C LYS A 73 8.08 1.07 11.99
N ARG A 74 7.14 1.57 11.20
CA ARG A 74 5.76 1.10 11.27
C ARG A 74 5.72 -0.28 10.65
N SER A 75 5.59 -1.30 11.50
CA SER A 75 5.18 -2.61 11.04
C SER A 75 3.74 -2.51 10.55
N VAL A 76 3.55 -2.25 9.26
CA VAL A 76 2.26 -2.51 8.63
C VAL A 76 2.09 -4.02 8.64
N LYS A 77 1.05 -4.49 9.34
CA LYS A 77 0.55 -5.86 9.20
C LYS A 77 0.01 -6.00 7.78
N SER A 78 0.90 -6.25 6.84
CA SER A 78 0.53 -6.58 5.48
C SER A 78 0.73 -8.08 5.29
N THR A 79 -0.19 -8.67 4.55
CA THR A 79 -0.10 -10.05 4.07
C THR A 79 1.19 -10.21 3.28
N VAL A 80 1.83 -11.38 3.36
CA VAL A 80 3.15 -11.64 2.71
C VAL A 80 3.14 -11.31 1.22
N GLY A 81 1.99 -11.46 0.55
CA GLY A 81 1.82 -11.12 -0.86
C GLY A 81 1.97 -9.62 -1.17
N ASP A 82 1.41 -8.75 -0.32
CA ASP A 82 1.42 -7.30 -0.56
C ASP A 82 2.85 -6.72 -0.54
N LYS A 83 3.72 -7.24 0.35
CA LYS A 83 5.13 -6.81 0.41
C LYS A 83 5.92 -7.21 -0.83
N THR A 84 5.55 -8.33 -1.44
CA THR A 84 6.26 -8.86 -2.62
C THR A 84 5.91 -8.03 -3.84
N ILE A 85 4.62 -7.72 -4.02
CA ILE A 85 4.13 -6.85 -5.10
C ILE A 85 4.77 -5.47 -5.03
N ILE A 86 4.76 -4.83 -3.85
CA ILE A 86 5.37 -3.49 -3.65
C ILE A 86 6.87 -3.50 -3.99
N LYS A 87 7.60 -4.56 -3.62
CA LYS A 87 9.03 -4.68 -3.96
C LYS A 87 9.23 -4.80 -5.47
N MET A 88 8.42 -5.61 -6.14
CA MET A 88 8.50 -5.80 -7.60
C MET A 88 8.20 -4.50 -8.35
N GLU A 89 7.13 -3.79 -7.97
CA GLU A 89 6.77 -2.50 -8.58
C GLU A 89 7.87 -1.45 -8.35
N ARG A 90 8.42 -1.36 -7.13
CA ARG A 90 9.54 -0.46 -6.83
C ARG A 90 10.76 -0.76 -7.68
N ASP A 91 11.12 -2.04 -7.83
CA ASP A 91 12.32 -2.44 -8.56
C ASP A 91 12.16 -2.18 -10.07
N ILE A 92 10.96 -2.39 -10.64
CA ILE A 92 10.65 -2.02 -12.02
C ILE A 92 10.65 -0.51 -12.21
N PHE A 93 10.04 0.24 -11.29
CA PHE A 93 10.04 1.70 -11.34
C PHE A 93 11.47 2.28 -11.28
N GLY A 94 12.33 1.74 -10.42
CA GLY A 94 13.74 2.16 -10.34
C GLY A 94 14.49 1.95 -11.66
N ARG A 95 14.29 0.81 -12.33
CA ARG A 95 14.86 0.55 -13.65
C ARG A 95 14.28 1.45 -14.74
N LEU A 96 12.97 1.72 -14.68
CA LEU A 96 12.31 2.63 -15.61
C LEU A 96 12.91 4.03 -15.51
N LEU A 97 13.17 4.51 -14.30
CA LEU A 97 13.84 5.79 -14.06
C LEU A 97 15.28 5.79 -14.58
N GLU A 98 16.04 4.73 -14.32
CA GLU A 98 17.41 4.59 -14.83
C GLU A 98 17.46 4.67 -16.36
N ILE A 99 16.57 3.93 -17.05
CA ILE A 99 16.49 3.94 -18.50
C ILE A 99 16.04 5.31 -19.02
N ALA A 100 15.11 5.98 -18.32
CA ALA A 100 14.60 7.28 -18.71
C ALA A 100 15.63 8.43 -18.58
N ILE A 101 16.74 8.20 -17.88
CA ILE A 101 17.87 9.14 -17.85
C ILE A 101 18.60 9.13 -19.21
N ASP A 102 18.85 7.95 -19.76
CA ASP A 102 19.63 7.78 -20.99
C ASP A 102 18.76 7.75 -22.26
N GLN A 103 17.48 7.41 -22.12
CA GLN A 103 16.54 7.24 -23.22
C GLN A 103 15.32 8.14 -23.04
N LYS A 104 14.72 8.58 -24.16
CA LYS A 104 13.42 9.25 -24.13
C LYS A 104 12.31 8.25 -23.84
N VAL A 105 12.08 7.98 -22.55
CA VAL A 105 10.95 7.19 -22.06
C VAL A 105 9.86 8.13 -21.57
N ASP A 106 8.64 7.94 -22.05
CA ASP A 106 7.46 8.62 -21.52
C ASP A 106 7.02 7.92 -20.22
N ILE A 107 7.52 8.43 -19.09
CA ILE A 107 7.19 7.91 -17.76
C ILE A 107 5.70 8.05 -17.46
N GLU A 108 5.05 9.12 -17.93
CA GLU A 108 3.62 9.34 -17.69
C GLU A 108 2.80 8.23 -18.36
N TYR A 109 3.12 7.92 -19.62
CA TYR A 109 2.51 6.81 -20.32
C TYR A 109 2.80 5.45 -19.65
N CYS A 110 4.05 5.19 -19.25
CA CYS A 110 4.40 3.93 -18.58
C CYS A 110 3.63 3.73 -17.26
N LEU A 111 3.38 4.80 -16.49
CA LEU A 111 2.65 4.75 -15.23
C LEU A 111 1.13 4.66 -15.40
N SER A 112 0.61 4.73 -16.64
CA SER A 112 -0.80 4.45 -16.92
C SER A 112 -1.14 2.95 -16.87
N PHE A 113 -0.13 2.08 -16.81
CA PHE A 113 -0.27 0.62 -16.72
C PHE A 113 0.31 0.08 -15.41
N PRO A 114 -0.18 -1.07 -14.91
CA PRO A 114 0.41 -1.74 -13.75
C PRO A 114 1.88 -2.09 -14.03
N LEU A 115 2.79 -1.70 -13.13
CA LEU A 115 4.22 -2.06 -13.23
C LEU A 115 4.48 -3.51 -12.81
N ALA A 116 3.56 -4.14 -12.10
CA ALA A 116 3.64 -5.55 -11.78
C ALA A 116 3.40 -6.42 -13.03
N PRO A 117 4.09 -7.57 -13.17
CA PRO A 117 3.94 -8.46 -14.34
C PRO A 117 2.53 -9.04 -14.48
N ILE A 118 1.75 -9.04 -13.41
CA ILE A 118 0.34 -9.42 -13.36
C ILE A 118 -0.42 -8.34 -12.59
N PRO A 119 -1.64 -7.96 -13.02
CA PRO A 119 -2.44 -6.96 -12.29
C PRO A 119 -2.75 -7.45 -10.86
N PRO A 120 -2.28 -6.75 -9.81
CA PRO A 120 -2.51 -7.15 -8.42
C PRO A 120 -3.99 -7.16 -8.04
N ALA A 121 -4.82 -6.43 -8.79
CA ALA A 121 -6.27 -6.42 -8.63
C ALA A 121 -6.94 -7.74 -9.03
N LEU A 122 -6.28 -8.56 -9.85
CA LEU A 122 -6.82 -9.80 -10.41
C LEU A 122 -6.07 -11.05 -9.97
N PHE A 123 -4.79 -10.92 -9.61
CA PHE A 123 -3.93 -12.06 -9.30
C PHE A 123 -3.11 -11.82 -8.03
N SER A 124 -2.86 -12.91 -7.30
CA SER A 124 -1.92 -12.95 -6.18
C SER A 124 -0.47 -12.93 -6.69
N CYS A 125 0.48 -12.61 -5.82
CA CYS A 125 1.91 -12.67 -6.15
C CYS A 125 2.40 -14.08 -6.54
N SER A 126 1.63 -15.12 -6.20
CA SER A 126 1.92 -16.52 -6.57
C SER A 126 1.39 -16.88 -7.96
N GLY A 127 0.66 -15.98 -8.62
CA GLY A 127 0.02 -16.20 -9.92
C GLY A 127 -1.40 -16.75 -9.83
N ASP A 128 -1.93 -16.98 -8.64
CA ASP A 128 -3.31 -17.44 -8.46
C ASP A 128 -4.29 -16.29 -8.71
N MET A 129 -5.35 -16.55 -9.46
CA MET A 129 -6.42 -15.57 -9.66
C MET A 129 -7.13 -15.29 -8.32
N LEU A 130 -7.30 -14.01 -7.98
CA LEU A 130 -8.06 -13.58 -6.82
C LEU A 130 -9.54 -13.89 -7.04
N LYS A 131 -10.02 -14.93 -6.37
CA LYS A 131 -11.44 -15.33 -6.40
C LYS A 131 -12.20 -14.58 -5.32
N THR A 132 -12.44 -13.30 -5.54
CA THR A 132 -13.30 -12.51 -4.67
C THR A 132 -14.75 -12.81 -5.03
N ASP A 133 -15.58 -13.17 -4.05
CA ASP A 133 -17.01 -13.39 -4.30
C ASP A 133 -17.65 -12.14 -4.91
N LYS A 134 -18.52 -12.33 -5.92
CA LYS A 134 -19.29 -11.23 -6.55
C LYS A 134 -20.07 -10.40 -5.52
N SER A 135 -20.46 -11.02 -4.41
CA SER A 135 -21.14 -10.38 -3.28
C SER A 135 -20.29 -9.31 -2.58
N ALA A 136 -18.96 -9.42 -2.60
CA ALA A 136 -18.06 -8.44 -2.00
C ALA A 136 -18.08 -7.10 -2.77
N LEU A 137 -18.10 -7.16 -4.11
CA LEU A 137 -18.22 -5.98 -4.97
C LEU A 137 -19.59 -5.29 -4.75
N SER A 138 -20.66 -6.08 -4.70
CA SER A 138 -22.02 -5.56 -4.48
C SER A 138 -22.13 -4.78 -3.16
N LYS A 139 -21.56 -5.31 -2.06
CA LYS A 139 -21.50 -4.61 -0.77
C LYS A 139 -20.74 -3.29 -0.85
N GLN A 140 -19.58 -3.28 -1.54
CA GLN A 140 -18.77 -2.07 -1.70
C GLN A 140 -19.51 -1.00 -2.53
N LEU A 141 -20.19 -1.40 -3.62
CA LEU A 141 -20.98 -0.48 -4.45
C LEU A 141 -22.16 0.10 -3.67
N MET A 142 -22.92 -0.73 -2.95
CA MET A 142 -24.02 -0.25 -2.10
C MET A 142 -23.54 0.74 -1.04
N SER A 143 -22.38 0.51 -0.42
CA SER A 143 -21.83 1.44 0.57
C SER A 143 -21.45 2.82 0.00
N LYS A 144 -21.20 2.90 -1.32
CA LYS A 144 -20.83 4.12 -2.03
C LYS A 144 -22.02 4.81 -2.69
N THR A 145 -23.21 4.23 -2.61
CA THR A 145 -24.41 4.77 -3.25
C THR A 145 -25.40 5.16 -2.17
N THR A 146 -25.87 6.40 -2.19
CA THR A 146 -26.99 6.81 -1.34
C THR A 146 -28.27 6.45 -2.09
N PRO A 147 -29.13 5.56 -1.57
CA PRO A 147 -30.39 5.24 -2.23
C PRO A 147 -31.24 6.51 -2.28
N ALA A 148 -31.56 6.96 -3.48
CA ALA A 148 -32.56 7.99 -3.72
C ALA A 148 -33.87 7.31 -4.13
N ASN A 149 -34.99 7.80 -3.61
CA ASN A 149 -36.29 7.34 -4.09
C ASN A 149 -36.45 7.79 -5.55
N PRO A 150 -36.82 6.90 -6.47
CA PRO A 150 -37.07 7.28 -7.84
C PRO A 150 -38.20 8.33 -7.89
N GLY A 151 -38.05 9.34 -8.75
CA GLY A 151 -39.05 10.42 -8.90
C GLY A 151 -40.36 9.97 -9.52
N GLN A 152 -40.36 8.82 -10.20
CA GLN A 152 -41.53 8.19 -10.81
C GLN A 152 -41.37 6.67 -10.71
N VAL A 153 -42.48 5.98 -10.45
CA VAL A 153 -42.54 4.51 -10.46
C VAL A 153 -42.99 4.08 -11.84
N ASP A 154 -42.08 3.48 -12.63
CA ASP A 154 -42.42 2.91 -13.94
C ASP A 154 -43.04 1.52 -13.81
N ILE A 155 -42.65 0.76 -12.78
CA ILE A 155 -43.04 -0.62 -12.55
C ILE A 155 -43.24 -0.84 -11.05
N GLU A 156 -44.41 -1.33 -10.68
CA GLU A 156 -44.70 -1.81 -9.33
C GLU A 156 -44.50 -3.33 -9.28
N ILE A 157 -43.57 -3.80 -8.45
CA ILE A 157 -43.33 -5.23 -8.24
C ILE A 157 -44.03 -5.61 -6.94
N ILE A 158 -45.03 -6.48 -7.07
CA ILE A 158 -45.78 -7.02 -5.93
C ILE A 158 -45.17 -8.38 -5.56
N ASP A 159 -44.60 -8.48 -4.36
CA ASP A 159 -44.15 -9.76 -3.80
C ASP A 159 -45.35 -10.54 -3.25
N GLY A 160 -45.93 -11.40 -4.09
CA GLY A 160 -47.06 -12.25 -3.71
C GLY A 160 -46.75 -13.22 -2.55
N PHE A 161 -45.48 -13.62 -2.39
CA PHE A 161 -45.08 -14.53 -1.31
C PHE A 161 -45.10 -13.83 0.05
N TYR A 162 -44.76 -12.53 0.08
CA TYR A 162 -44.89 -11.72 1.28
C TYR A 162 -46.34 -11.60 1.75
N TYR A 163 -47.29 -11.39 0.84
CA TYR A 163 -48.71 -11.35 1.18
C TYR A 163 -49.24 -12.71 1.65
N ILE A 164 -48.82 -13.81 1.00
CA ILE A 164 -49.14 -15.17 1.44
C ILE A 164 -48.58 -15.44 2.85
N TYR A 165 -47.35 -14.98 3.13
CA TYR A 165 -46.75 -15.09 4.45
C TYR A 165 -47.52 -14.30 5.51
N GLN A 166 -48.00 -13.09 5.19
CA GLN A 166 -48.83 -12.30 6.11
C GLN A 166 -50.18 -12.95 6.42
N ILE A 167 -50.76 -13.69 5.47
CA ILE A 167 -51.99 -14.47 5.71
C ILE A 167 -51.73 -15.63 6.66
N GLY A 168 -50.51 -16.16 6.71
CA GLY A 168 -50.10 -17.16 7.69
C GLY A 168 -50.97 -18.42 7.63
N SER A 169 -51.42 -18.93 8.78
CA SER A 169 -52.15 -20.20 8.90
C SER A 169 -53.63 -20.15 8.50
N THR A 170 -54.18 -18.97 8.18
CA THR A 170 -55.58 -18.81 7.72
C THR A 170 -55.72 -18.89 6.19
N LEU A 171 -54.75 -19.51 5.52
CA LEU A 171 -54.74 -19.74 4.07
C LEU A 171 -55.99 -20.52 3.64
N PRO A 172 -56.87 -19.93 2.80
CA PRO A 172 -58.00 -20.65 2.24
C PRO A 172 -57.54 -21.82 1.38
N GLN A 173 -58.20 -22.97 1.47
CA GLN A 173 -57.79 -24.17 0.73
C GLN A 173 -58.05 -24.12 -0.79
N ALA A 174 -58.69 -23.05 -1.28
CA ALA A 174 -58.98 -22.87 -2.70
C ALA A 174 -58.30 -21.61 -3.23
N PHE A 175 -57.63 -21.73 -4.38
CA PHE A 175 -56.93 -20.63 -5.05
C PHE A 175 -57.81 -19.39 -5.29
N GLY A 176 -59.11 -19.58 -5.56
CA GLY A 176 -60.05 -18.46 -5.74
C GLY A 176 -60.26 -17.63 -4.47
N LYS A 177 -60.43 -18.29 -3.31
CA LYS A 177 -60.59 -17.59 -2.01
C LYS A 177 -59.29 -16.90 -1.57
N LEU A 178 -58.15 -17.47 -1.94
CA LEU A 178 -56.83 -16.89 -1.71
C LEU A 178 -56.65 -15.60 -2.54
N ALA A 179 -57.05 -15.62 -3.82
CA ALA A 179 -57.05 -14.45 -4.68
C ALA A 179 -57.97 -13.33 -4.15
N GLU A 180 -59.19 -13.66 -3.70
CA GLU A 180 -60.10 -12.69 -3.07
C GLU A 180 -59.48 -12.05 -1.82
N SER A 181 -58.81 -12.85 -0.99
CA SER A 181 -58.20 -12.38 0.27
C SER A 181 -57.02 -11.44 0.07
N ILE A 182 -56.26 -11.61 -1.04
CA ILE A 182 -55.07 -10.82 -1.35
C ILE A 182 -55.40 -9.62 -2.26
N LEU A 183 -56.26 -9.81 -3.26
CA LEU A 183 -56.44 -8.86 -4.36
C LEU A 183 -57.68 -7.97 -4.24
N MET A 184 -58.70 -8.33 -3.44
CA MET A 184 -59.91 -7.49 -3.27
C MET A 184 -59.87 -6.57 -2.04
N LYS A 185 -58.76 -6.52 -1.31
CA LYS A 185 -58.57 -5.62 -0.17
C LYS A 185 -57.85 -4.31 -0.53
N PHE A 186 -57.57 -4.10 -1.81
CA PHE A 186 -56.98 -2.90 -2.41
C PHE A 186 -57.96 -2.27 -3.39
#